data_AF-A0AAD0VB37-F1
#
_entry.id   AF-A0AAD0VB37-F1
#
_cell.length_a   1.000
_cell.length_b   1.000
_cell.length_c   1.000
_cell.angle_alpha   90.00
_cell.angle_beta   90.00
_cell.angle_gamma   90.00
#
_symmetry.space_group_name_H-M   'P 1'
#
loop_
_entity.id
_entity.type
_entity.pdbx_description
1 polymer ?
#
loop_
_entity_poly.entity_id
_entity_poly.type
_entity_poly.pdbx_seq_one_letter_code
_entity_poly.pdbx_strand_id
1 'polypeptide(L)' 'MLLLTRREGENIMIGEGIQIQVLSVSEDTGDVRIQIEAPDAVEAQSRNVENEVTDGKPGPVITHKRRWRSLVTRFE' A
#
# COMPACT_ATOMS: atom_id res chain seq x y z
N MET A 1 14.21 -20.52 8.59
CA MET A 1 13.93 -19.16 9.07
C MET A 1 15.04 -18.25 8.57
N LEU A 2 14.70 -17.19 7.84
CA LEU A 2 15.67 -16.23 7.30
C LEU A 2 15.48 -14.89 8.01
N LEU A 3 16.57 -14.32 8.54
CA LEU A 3 16.56 -13.03 9.21
C LEU A 3 17.36 -12.04 8.38
N LEU A 4 16.73 -10.93 7.99
CA LEU A 4 17.36 -9.88 7.19
C LEU A 4 17.12 -8.54 7.87
N THR A 5 18.17 -7.72 7.93
CA THR A 5 18.06 -6.32 8.32
C THR A 5 18.00 -5.49 7.06
N ARG A 6 16.96 -4.69 6.89
CA ARG A 6 16.77 -3.78 5.76
C ARG A 6 16.78 -2.33 6.23
N ARG A 7 17.39 -1.45 5.44
CA ARG A 7 17.34 0.00 5.60
C ARG A 7 16.25 0.60 4.71
N GLU A 8 15.92 1.86 4.95
CA GLU A 8 15.05 2.63 4.06
C GLU A 8 15.55 2.56 2.60
N GLY A 9 14.63 2.33 1.67
CA GLY A 9 14.89 2.14 0.25
C GLY A 9 15.27 0.71 -0.15
N GLU A 10 15.71 -0.14 0.80
CA GLU A 10 16.10 -1.51 0.49
C GLU A 10 14.89 -2.43 0.28
N ASN A 11 15.08 -3.45 -0.55
CA ASN A 11 14.06 -4.44 -0.88
C ASN A 11 14.49 -5.87 -0.52
N ILE A 12 13.48 -6.75 -0.44
CA ILE A 12 13.60 -8.20 -0.32
C ILE A 12 12.77 -8.79 -1.46
N MET A 13 13.37 -9.69 -2.22
CA MET A 13 12.70 -10.48 -3.25
C MET A 13 12.43 -11.89 -2.72
N ILE A 14 11.21 -12.38 -2.91
CA ILE A 14 10.81 -13.76 -2.61
C ILE A 14 10.31 -14.40 -3.91
N GLY A 15 11.06 -15.37 -4.41
CA GLY A 15 10.82 -15.93 -5.75
C GLY A 15 10.92 -14.85 -6.83
N GLU A 16 10.05 -14.93 -7.83
CA GLU A 16 10.04 -13.99 -8.97
C GLU A 16 8.91 -12.95 -8.92
N GLY A 17 7.99 -13.04 -7.96
CA GLY A 17 6.74 -12.26 -7.99
C GLY A 17 6.43 -11.45 -6.74
N ILE A 18 7.18 -11.64 -5.64
CA ILE A 18 6.90 -10.96 -4.37
C ILE A 18 8.08 -10.06 -4.02
N GLN A 19 7.80 -8.76 -3.89
CA GLN A 19 8.74 -7.75 -3.45
C GLN A 19 8.25 -7.10 -2.17
N ILE A 20 9.14 -7.01 -1.18
CA ILE A 20 8.90 -6.28 0.06
C ILE A 20 9.92 -5.15 0.11
N GLN A 21 9.45 -3.90 0.15
CA GLN A 21 10.31 -2.72 0.20
C GLN A 21 10.07 -1.92 1.47
N VAL A 22 11.15 -1.51 2.13
CA VAL A 22 11.08 -0.55 3.23
C VAL A 22 11.07 0.85 2.63
N LEU A 23 9.93 1.52 2.69
CA LEU A 23 9.77 2.86 2.11
C LEU A 23 10.29 3.96 3.01
N SER A 24 10.04 3.86 4.31
CA SER A 24 10.53 4.83 5.30
C SER A 24 10.55 4.24 6.70
N VAL A 25 11.48 4.71 7.52
CA VAL A 25 11.55 4.38 8.95
C VAL A 25 11.40 5.66 9.76
N SER A 26 10.37 5.74 10.60
CA SER A 26 10.20 6.87 11.51
C SER A 26 10.95 6.58 12.81
N GLU A 27 11.96 7.40 13.11
CA GLU A 27 12.68 7.30 14.38
C GLU A 27 11.82 7.76 15.58
N ASP A 28 10.91 8.71 15.35
CA ASP A 28 10.08 9.30 16.41
C ASP A 28 9.01 8.35 16.92
N THR A 29 8.30 7.67 16.01
CA THR A 29 7.22 6.73 16.39
C THR A 29 7.69 5.28 16.43
N GLY A 30 8.84 4.98 15.81
CA GLY A 30 9.32 3.62 15.60
C GLY A 30 8.58 2.87 14.48
N ASP A 31 7.67 3.53 13.76
CA ASP A 31 6.90 2.91 12.68
C ASP A 31 7.76 2.70 11.43
N VAL A 32 7.50 1.59 10.74
CA VAL A 32 8.12 1.28 9.45
C VAL A 32 7.04 1.25 8.38
N ARG A 33 7.21 2.05 7.33
CA ARG A 33 6.34 2.01 6.16
C ARG A 33 6.87 0.98 5.18
N ILE A 34 6.09 -0.07 4.94
CA ILE A 34 6.46 -1.19 4.08
C ILE A 34 5.50 -1.26 2.89
N GLN A 35 6.05 -1.45 1.71
CA GLN A 35 5.29 -1.78 0.49
C GLN A 35 5.48 -3.26 0.19
N ILE A 36 4.38 -3.94 -0.12
CA ILE A 36 4.37 -5.33 -0.55
C ILE A 36 3.72 -5.37 -1.93
N GLU A 37 4.47 -5.81 -2.92
CA GLU A 37 3.97 -6.11 -4.25
C GLU A 37 3.98 -7.62 -4.42
N ALA A 38 2.84 -8.18 -4.81
CA ALA A 38 2.67 -9.61 -5.01
C ALA A 38 1.67 -9.85 -6.16
N PRO A 39 1.68 -11.04 -6.80
CA PRO A 39 0.70 -11.39 -7.81
C PRO A 39 -0.68 -11.58 -7.19
N ASP A 40 -1.75 -11.39 -7.96
CA ASP A 40 -3.14 -11.47 -7.48
C ASP A 40 -3.52 -12.78 -6.78
N ALA A 41 -2.82 -13.87 -7.10
CA ALA A 41 -3.03 -15.18 -6.46
C ALA A 41 -2.51 -15.24 -5.00
N VAL A 42 -1.76 -14.23 -4.55
CA VAL A 42 -1.15 -14.16 -3.23
C VAL A 42 -1.75 -12.98 -2.47
N GLU A 43 -2.46 -13.28 -1.40
CA GLU A 43 -2.99 -12.24 -0.51
C GLU A 43 -1.90 -11.70 0.43
N ALA A 44 -1.75 -10.37 0.48
CA ALA A 44 -0.93 -9.68 1.47
C ALA A 44 -1.86 -9.11 2.56
N GLN A 45 -1.75 -9.62 3.78
CA GLN A 45 -2.57 -9.20 4.91
C GLN A 45 -1.70 -8.67 6.05
N SER A 46 -2.10 -7.55 6.67
CA SER A 46 -1.52 -7.12 7.94
C SER A 46 -2.20 -7.89 9.09
N ARG A 47 -1.38 -8.44 9.99
CA ARG A 47 -1.89 -9.02 11.23
C ARG A 47 -1.62 -8.05 12.36
N ASN A 48 -2.67 -7.36 12.80
CA ASN A 48 -2.59 -6.57 14.03
C ASN A 48 -2.74 -7.52 15.23
N VAL A 49 -1.92 -7.33 16.26
CA VAL A 49 -1.90 -8.19 17.46
C VAL A 49 -3.24 -8.14 18.23
N GLU A 50 -4.08 -7.12 17.98
CA GLU A 50 -5.34 -6.89 18.71
C GLU A 50 -6.63 -7.32 18.00
N ASN A 51 -6.62 -7.74 16.74
CA ASN A 51 -7.85 -8.13 16.05
C ASN A 51 -7.75 -9.55 15.48
N GLU A 52 -8.60 -10.44 15.99
CA GLU A 52 -9.08 -11.58 15.22
C GLU A 52 -9.58 -11.07 13.86
N VAL A 53 -9.17 -11.74 12.80
CA VAL A 53 -9.49 -11.39 11.41
C VAL A 53 -11.00 -11.47 11.21
N THR A 54 -11.70 -10.36 11.44
CA THR A 54 -13.05 -10.20 10.89
C THR A 54 -12.89 -9.73 9.46
N ASP A 55 -13.31 -10.58 8.53
CA ASP A 55 -13.57 -10.32 7.11
C ASP A 55 -14.46 -9.06 6.97
N GLY A 56 -13.80 -7.91 6.99
CA GLY A 56 -14.43 -6.60 6.95
C GLY A 56 -14.63 -6.19 5.51
N LYS A 57 -15.81 -6.46 4.96
CA LYS A 57 -16.28 -5.93 3.67
C LYS A 57 -15.88 -4.45 3.54
N PRO A 58 -15.31 -4.01 2.40
CA PRO A 58 -14.97 -2.60 2.23
C PRO A 58 -16.23 -1.75 2.35
N GLY A 59 -16.23 -0.81 3.31
CA GLY A 59 -17.27 0.19 3.43
C GLY A 59 -17.38 1.06 2.17
N PRO A 60 -18.50 1.75 1.95
CA PRO A 60 -18.74 2.48 0.72
C PRO A 60 -17.69 3.58 0.51
N VAL A 61 -16.87 3.44 -0.53
CA VAL A 61 -15.90 4.45 -0.95
C VAL A 61 -16.63 5.49 -1.79
N ILE A 62 -16.81 6.70 -1.25
CA ILE A 62 -17.36 7.83 -1.99
C ILE A 62 -16.28 8.36 -2.94
N THR A 63 -16.36 8.02 -4.22
CA THR A 63 -15.52 8.63 -5.27
C THR A 63 -16.20 9.89 -5.81
N HIS A 64 -15.67 11.06 -5.43
CA HIS A 64 -16.13 12.34 -5.95
C HIS A 64 -15.68 12.51 -7.42
N LYS A 65 -16.57 12.26 -8.39
CA LYS A 65 -16.29 12.52 -9.80
C LYS A 65 -16.26 14.04 -10.05
N ARG A 66 -15.06 14.60 -10.20
CA ARG A 66 -14.93 15.99 -10.68
C ARG A 66 -15.47 16.07 -12.11
N ARG A 67 -16.59 16.77 -12.27
CA ARG A 67 -17.19 17.10 -13.57
C ARG A 67 -16.27 18.07 -14.33
N TRP A 68 -15.73 17.64 -15.46
CA TRP A 68 -14.99 18.49 -16.40
C TRP A 68 -15.91 19.60 -16.89
N ARG A 69 -15.59 20.87 -16.63
CA ARG A 69 -16.22 22.01 -17.30
C ARG A 69 -15.38 22.31 -18.54
N SER A 70 -15.93 22.04 -19.72
CA SER A 70 -15.37 22.51 -20.99
C SER A 70 -15.41 24.03 -21.01
N LEU A 71 -14.25 24.66 -21.10
CA LEU A 71 -14.12 26.09 -21.42
C LEU A 71 -14.47 26.27 -22.90
N VAL A 72 -15.69 26.74 -23.17
CA VAL A 72 -16.04 27.33 -24.47
C VAL A 72 -15.80 28.83 -24.34
N THR A 73 -14.67 29.31 -24.85
CA THR A 73 -14.47 30.74 -25.11
C THR A 73 -14.86 30.98 -26.57
N ARG A 74 -15.88 31.82 -26.76
CA ARG A 74 -16.39 32.25 -28.07
C ARG A 74 -15.34 33.10 -28.78
N PHE A 75 -15.21 32.89 -30.08
CA PHE A 75 -14.55 33.83 -30.99
C PHE A 75 -15.46 35.06 -31.18
N GLU A 76 -14.88 36.25 -31.08
CA GLU A 76 -15.32 37.45 -31.80
C GLU A 76 -14.19 37.85 -32.76
#